data_AF-A0A8J6WX91-F1
#
_entry.id   AF-A0A8J6WX91-F1
#
_cell.length_a   1.000
_cell.length_b   1.000
_cell.length_c   1.000
_cell.angle_alpha   90.00
_cell.angle_beta   90.00
_cell.angle_gamma   90.00
#
_symmetry.space_group_name_H-M   'P 1'
#
loop_
_entity.id
_entity.type
_entity.pdbx_description
1 polymer ?
#
loop_
_entity_poly.entity_id
_entity_poly.type
_entity_poly.pdbx_seq_one_letter_code
_entity_poly.pdbx_strand_id
1 'polypeptide(L)'
;MKSSSKKNKRPKQQRTVRQEHQKKPACKGRKSLRGQPEIYDELKESRSFGITLTASIGIDEISQELSISRSELIERIGRRLIQLQIPSSPSFRIRPNQCQVQEYGQTSCIERDQ
;
A
#
# COMPACT_ATOMS: atom_id res chain seq x y z
N MET A 1 15.68 -9.92 53.43
CA MET A 1 16.12 -11.06 52.58
C MET A 1 16.12 -10.58 51.14
N LYS A 2 17.30 -10.49 50.48
CA LYS A 2 17.42 -9.94 49.12
C LYS A 2 17.21 -11.06 48.09
N SER A 3 16.10 -11.04 47.35
CA SER A 3 15.83 -11.98 46.26
C SER A 3 16.56 -11.54 44.98
N SER A 4 17.70 -12.17 44.71
CA SER A 4 18.44 -11.96 43.45
C SER A 4 17.72 -12.64 42.29
N SER A 5 16.93 -11.89 41.54
CA SER A 5 16.33 -12.31 40.27
C SER A 5 17.43 -12.55 39.23
N LYS A 6 17.78 -13.82 39.01
CA LYS A 6 18.70 -14.23 37.94
C LYS A 6 17.97 -14.14 36.59
N LYS A 7 18.29 -13.12 35.79
CA LYS A 7 17.79 -12.98 34.41
C LYS A 7 18.35 -14.12 33.54
N ASN A 8 17.48 -15.05 33.12
CA ASN A 8 17.82 -16.11 32.18
C ASN A 8 18.23 -15.51 30.82
N LYS A 9 19.53 -15.52 30.50
CA LYS A 9 20.03 -15.17 29.16
C LYS A 9 19.69 -16.33 28.21
N ARG A 10 18.77 -16.11 27.28
CA ARG A 10 18.44 -17.10 26.24
C ARG A 10 19.69 -17.40 25.39
N PRO A 11 20.04 -18.66 25.13
CA PRO A 11 21.19 -18.99 24.30
C PRO A 11 20.97 -18.50 22.86
N LYS A 12 21.96 -17.78 22.31
CA LYS A 12 21.94 -17.39 20.89
C LYS A 12 22.02 -18.66 20.04
N GLN A 13 20.94 -18.96 19.33
CA GLN A 13 20.93 -20.07 18.37
C GLN A 13 22.04 -19.84 17.34
N GLN A 14 22.89 -20.84 17.15
CA GLN A 14 23.96 -20.79 16.17
C GLN A 14 23.33 -20.70 14.77
N ARG A 15 23.63 -19.63 14.02
CA ARG A 15 23.11 -19.45 12.67
C ARG A 15 23.71 -20.55 11.80
N THR A 16 22.87 -21.43 11.25
CA THR A 16 23.32 -22.49 10.35
C THR A 16 24.06 -21.88 9.17
N VAL A 17 25.26 -22.40 8.89
CA VAL A 17 26.02 -22.00 7.70
C VAL A 17 25.22 -22.48 6.49
N ARG A 18 24.84 -21.54 5.62
CA ARG A 18 24.12 -21.86 4.39
C ARG A 18 24.96 -22.79 3.52
N GLN A 19 24.36 -23.91 3.12
CA GLN A 19 24.98 -24.83 2.16
C GLN A 19 25.22 -24.11 0.83
N GLU A 20 26.18 -24.61 0.03
CA GLU A 20 26.67 -23.92 -1.16
C GLU A 20 25.57 -23.64 -2.20
N HIS A 21 24.64 -24.57 -2.40
CA HIS A 21 23.49 -24.40 -3.30
C HIS A 21 22.47 -23.33 -2.81
N GLN A 22 22.50 -22.97 -1.52
CA GLN A 22 21.66 -21.91 -0.95
C GLN A 22 22.30 -20.52 -1.07
N LYS A 23 23.60 -20.47 -1.41
CA LYS A 23 24.29 -19.22 -1.66
C LYS A 23 23.89 -18.76 -3.04
N LYS A 24 23.18 -17.62 -3.11
CA LYS A 24 22.84 -16.99 -4.39
C LYS A 24 24.15 -16.77 -5.18
N PRO A 25 24.22 -17.20 -6.45
CA PRO A 25 25.41 -16.98 -7.26
C PRO A 25 25.68 -15.48 -7.36
N ALA A 26 26.94 -15.09 -7.16
CA ALA A 26 27.32 -13.69 -7.28
C ALA A 26 27.14 -13.24 -8.73
N CYS A 27 26.19 -12.34 -8.98
CA CYS A 27 26.01 -11.68 -10.28
C CYS A 27 27.16 -10.70 -10.55
N LYS A 28 28.37 -11.22 -10.78
CA LYS A 28 29.52 -10.42 -11.21
C LYS A 28 29.20 -9.81 -12.58
N GLY A 29 29.39 -8.50 -12.73
CA GLY A 29 29.15 -7.79 -14.00
C GLY A 29 27.78 -7.13 -14.17
N ARG A 30 26.80 -7.38 -13.28
CA ARG A 30 25.54 -6.62 -13.27
C ARG A 30 25.64 -5.52 -12.23
N LYS A 31 25.83 -4.27 -12.68
CA LYS A 31 25.74 -3.10 -11.80
C LYS A 31 24.32 -2.99 -11.26
N SER A 32 24.19 -2.66 -9.98
CA SER A 32 22.89 -2.37 -9.37
C SER A 32 22.30 -1.12 -10.05
N LEU A 33 21.12 -1.25 -10.64
CA LEU A 33 20.34 -0.11 -11.15
C LEU A 33 19.71 0.71 -10.01
N ARG A 34 19.79 0.21 -8.77
CA ARG A 34 19.26 0.90 -7.59
C ARG A 34 19.99 2.23 -7.38
N GLY A 35 19.26 3.33 -7.49
CA GLY A 35 19.81 4.69 -7.37
C GLY A 35 20.43 5.23 -8.67
N GLN A 36 20.12 4.62 -9.82
CA GLN A 36 20.41 5.20 -11.13
C GLN A 36 19.11 5.78 -11.72
N PRO A 37 19.17 6.93 -12.41
CA PRO A 37 18.03 7.45 -13.14
C PRO A 37 17.63 6.47 -14.26
N GLU A 38 16.39 5.96 -14.23
CA GLU A 38 15.91 5.01 -15.25
C GLU A 38 15.44 5.73 -16.53
N ILE A 39 14.69 6.83 -16.36
CA ILE A 39 14.04 7.57 -17.46
C ILE A 39 14.18 9.09 -17.29
N TYR A 40 14.15 9.58 -16.05
CA TYR A 40 14.27 11.01 -15.73
C TYR A 40 15.58 11.27 -14.97
N ASP A 41 16.16 12.46 -15.14
CA ASP A 41 17.43 12.86 -14.51
C ASP A 41 17.37 12.94 -12.97
N GLU A 42 16.16 12.85 -12.39
CA GLU A 42 15.90 12.90 -10.95
C GLU A 42 15.81 11.50 -10.33
N LEU A 43 16.39 11.36 -9.13
CA LEU A 43 16.26 10.14 -8.34
C LEU A 43 14.88 10.06 -7.68
N LYS A 44 14.20 8.94 -7.89
CA LYS A 44 12.89 8.65 -7.30
C LYS A 44 12.99 8.45 -5.79
N GLU A 45 12.26 9.24 -5.02
CA GLU A 45 12.08 9.06 -3.58
C GLU A 45 10.84 8.21 -3.27
N SER A 46 10.91 7.35 -2.25
CA SER A 46 9.75 6.61 -1.78
C SER A 46 8.78 7.52 -1.03
N ARG A 47 7.55 7.66 -1.53
CA ARG A 47 6.45 8.40 -0.89
C ARG A 47 5.25 7.47 -0.70
N SER A 48 4.56 7.62 0.42
CA SER A 48 3.35 6.86 0.76
C SER A 48 2.13 7.77 0.64
N PHE A 49 1.08 7.30 -0.04
CA PHE A 49 -0.18 8.01 -0.21
C PHE A 49 -1.33 7.20 0.36
N GLY A 50 -2.22 7.86 1.10
CA GLY A 50 -3.50 7.26 1.50
C GLY A 50 -4.52 7.44 0.38
N ILE A 51 -5.06 6.33 -0.13
CA ILE A 51 -6.11 6.33 -1.16
C ILE A 51 -7.21 5.34 -0.76
N THR A 52 -8.44 5.59 -1.23
CA THR A 52 -9.56 4.64 -1.04
C THR A 52 -9.32 3.35 -1.82
N LEU A 53 -9.94 2.25 -1.38
CA LEU A 53 -9.83 0.96 -2.07
C LEU A 53 -10.30 1.02 -3.52
N THR A 54 -11.43 1.68 -3.78
CA THR A 54 -11.98 1.86 -5.14
C THR A 54 -11.00 2.60 -6.04
N ALA A 55 -10.37 3.67 -5.53
CA ALA A 55 -9.35 4.40 -6.28
C ALA A 55 -8.12 3.53 -6.59
N SER A 56 -7.69 2.67 -5.65
CA SER A 56 -6.58 1.74 -5.89
C SER A 56 -6.89 0.77 -7.03
N ILE A 57 -8.10 0.20 -7.07
CA ILE A 57 -8.52 -0.73 -8.12
C ILE A 57 -8.52 -0.03 -9.48
N GLY A 58 -9.10 1.17 -9.58
CA GLY A 58 -9.10 1.94 -10.83
C GLY A 58 -7.68 2.30 -11.31
N ILE A 59 -6.76 2.63 -10.38
CA ILE A 59 -5.35 2.86 -10.73
C ILE A 59 -4.70 1.59 -11.26
N ASP A 60 -4.97 0.43 -10.65
CA ASP A 60 -4.45 -0.85 -11.10
C ASP A 60 -4.95 -1.20 -12.52
N GLU A 61 -6.24 -1.02 -12.81
CA GLU A 61 -6.84 -1.23 -14.13
C GLU A 61 -6.18 -0.36 -15.22
N ILE A 62 -6.09 0.96 -14.98
CA ILE A 62 -5.47 1.91 -15.92
C ILE A 62 -3.99 1.56 -16.14
N SER A 63 -3.29 1.15 -15.07
CA SER A 63 -1.88 0.75 -15.17
C SER A 63 -1.69 -0.51 -16.04
N GLN A 64 -2.63 -1.46 -15.97
CA GLN A 64 -2.61 -2.66 -16.80
C GLN A 64 -2.91 -2.33 -18.27
N GLU A 65 -3.92 -1.49 -18.53
CA GLU A 65 -4.27 -1.06 -19.88
C GLU A 65 -3.10 -0.36 -20.58
N LEU A 66 -2.40 0.52 -19.86
CA LEU A 66 -1.23 1.23 -20.37
C LEU A 66 0.07 0.43 -20.30
N SER A 67 0.05 -0.78 -19.74
CA SER A 67 1.23 -1.64 -19.53
C SER A 67 2.39 -0.94 -18.81
N ILE A 68 2.08 -0.09 -17.82
CA ILE A 68 3.05 0.64 -17.00
C ILE A 68 2.85 0.36 -15.52
N SER A 69 3.88 0.60 -14.71
CA SER A 69 3.71 0.47 -13.25
C SER A 69 2.78 1.57 -12.70
N ARG A 70 2.07 1.27 -11.61
CA ARG A 70 1.28 2.28 -10.88
C ARG A 70 2.05 3.56 -10.56
N SER A 71 3.31 3.41 -10.13
CA SER A 71 4.14 4.56 -9.77
C SER A 71 4.54 5.40 -10.98
N GLU A 72 4.77 4.75 -12.13
CA GLU A 72 5.04 5.42 -13.40
C GLU A 72 3.79 6.17 -13.91
N LEU A 73 2.61 5.57 -13.78
CA LEU A 73 1.34 6.22 -14.08
C LEU A 73 1.17 7.53 -13.29
N ILE A 74 1.40 7.48 -11.97
CA ILE A 74 1.31 8.66 -11.09
C ILE A 74 2.32 9.73 -11.51
N GLU A 75 3.55 9.35 -11.84
CA GLU A 75 4.57 10.29 -12.31
C GLU A 75 4.19 10.94 -13.63
N ARG A 76 3.66 10.19 -14.59
CA ARG A 76 3.19 10.73 -15.88
C ARG A 76 2.04 11.70 -15.72
N ILE A 77 1.11 11.42 -14.81
CA ILE A 77 0.03 12.35 -14.46
C ILE A 77 0.62 13.64 -13.84
N GLY A 78 1.51 13.50 -12.86
CA GLY A 78 2.15 14.64 -12.19
C GLY A 78 3.00 15.52 -13.13
N ARG A 79 3.69 14.90 -14.09
CA ARG A 79 4.47 15.58 -15.15
C ARG A 79 3.60 16.08 -16.31
N ARG A 80 2.27 15.90 -16.25
CA ARG A 80 1.30 16.28 -17.29
C ARG A 80 1.54 15.62 -18.65
N LEU A 81 2.21 14.46 -18.66
CA LEU A 81 2.33 13.60 -19.84
C LEU A 81 1.00 12.90 -20.15
N ILE A 82 0.22 12.61 -19.10
CA ILE A 82 -1.18 12.19 -19.20
C ILE A 82 -2.04 13.37 -18.76
N GLN A 83 -2.86 13.89 -19.66
CA GLN A 83 -3.76 15.00 -19.36
C GLN A 83 -5.04 14.49 -18.71
N LEU A 84 -5.30 14.99 -17.51
CA LEU A 84 -6.59 14.84 -16.87
C LEU A 84 -7.57 15.82 -17.50
N GLN A 85 -8.70 15.32 -17.96
CA GLN A 85 -9.81 16.16 -18.41
C GLN A 85 -10.43 16.81 -17.16
N ILE A 86 -10.01 18.04 -16.86
CA ILE A 86 -10.62 18.85 -15.80
C ILE A 86 -11.77 19.61 -16.47
N PRO A 87 -13.05 19.26 -16.21
CA PRO A 87 -14.14 20.06 -16.69
C PRO A 87 -14.01 21.47 -16.09
N SER A 88 -13.92 22.49 -16.95
CA SER A 88 -13.60 23.88 -16.61
C SER A 88 -14.69 24.62 -15.81
N SER A 89 -15.70 23.91 -15.29
CA SER A 89 -16.81 24.48 -14.54
C SER A 89 -17.06 23.71 -13.24
N PRO A 90 -16.84 24.31 -12.06
CA PRO A 90 -17.11 23.65 -10.79
C PRO A 90 -18.59 23.80 -10.45
N SER A 91 -19.42 22.83 -10.84
CA SER A 91 -20.73 22.64 -10.24
C SER A 91 -20.70 21.53 -9.19
N PHE A 92 -19.61 21.43 -8.42
CA PHE A 92 -19.55 20.53 -7.28
C PHE A 92 -20.22 21.20 -6.07
N ARG A 93 -21.54 21.07 -5.96
CA ARG A 93 -22.21 21.30 -4.69
C ARG A 93 -21.73 20.20 -3.74
N ILE A 94 -20.86 20.56 -2.81
CA ILE A 94 -20.57 19.73 -1.65
C ILE A 94 -21.92 19.50 -0.96
N ARG A 95 -22.52 18.32 -1.15
CA ARG A 95 -23.56 17.85 -0.24
C ARG A 95 -22.82 17.16 0.90
N PRO A 96 -22.75 17.74 2.10
CA PRO A 96 -22.51 16.93 3.29
C PRO A 96 -23.75 16.03 3.42
N ASN A 97 -23.70 14.82 2.88
CA ASN A 97 -24.75 13.84 3.13
C ASN A 97 -24.67 13.46 4.60
N GLN A 98 -25.65 13.96 5.34
CA GLN A 98 -26.02 13.53 6.68
C GLN A 98 -26.16 12.00 6.69
N CYS A 99 -25.47 11.39 7.64
CA CYS A 99 -25.72 10.03 8.08
C CYS A 99 -27.19 9.91 8.47
N GLN A 100 -27.99 9.18 7.70
CA GLN A 100 -29.21 8.60 8.23
C GLN A 100 -28.83 7.29 8.91
N VAL A 101 -28.69 7.37 10.23
CA VAL A 101 -28.68 6.19 11.10
C VAL A 101 -30.07 5.59 10.99
N GLN A 102 -30.20 4.43 10.32
CA GLN A 102 -31.42 3.64 10.42
C GLN A 102 -31.41 2.99 11.79
N GLU A 103 -32.38 3.35 12.64
CA GLU A 103 -32.56 2.77 13.96
C GLU A 103 -32.77 1.25 13.84
N TYR A 104 -32.05 0.53 14.70
CA TYR A 104 -32.06 -0.91 14.78
C TYR A 104 -33.42 -1.42 15.30
N GLY A 105 -34.02 -2.31 14.52
CA GLY A 105 -34.88 -3.43 14.90
C GLY A 105 -35.71 -3.34 16.19
N GLN A 106 -37.01 -3.13 16.04
CA GLN A 106 -38.00 -3.59 17.01
C GLN A 106 -38.02 -5.11 17.01
N THR A 107 -37.49 -5.73 18.06
CA THR A 107 -37.74 -7.15 18.37
C THR A 107 -39.18 -7.30 18.83
N SER A 108 -40.04 -7.85 17.98
CA SER A 108 -41.37 -8.33 18.37
C SER A 108 -41.21 -9.65 19.15
N CYS A 109 -41.48 -9.62 20.45
CA CYS A 109 -41.71 -10.82 21.24
C CYS A 109 -43.07 -11.40 20.81
N ILE A 110 -43.05 -12.55 20.13
CA ILE A 110 -44.23 -13.38 19.90
C ILE A 110 -44.53 -14.08 21.23
N GLU A 111 -45.58 -13.66 21.92
CA GLU A 111 -46.17 -14.44 23.00
C GLU A 111 -46.73 -15.75 22.39
N ARG A 112 -46.28 -16.88 22.93
CA ARG A 112 -46.85 -18.19 22.60
C ARG A 112 -48.06 -18.42 23.50
N ASP A 113 -49.20 -18.67 22.88
CA ASP A 113 -50.37 -19.27 23.51
C ASP A 113 -50.02 -20.58 24.24
N GLN A 114 -50.56 -20.74 25.44
CA GLN A 114 -51.02 -22.01 26.01
C GLN A 114 -52.29 -21.77 26.83
#